data_AF-A0A1V3FTS7-F1
#
_entry.id   AF-A0A1V3FTS7-F1
#
_cell.length_a   1.000
_cell.length_b   1.000
_cell.length_c   1.000
_cell.angle_alpha   90.00
_cell.angle_beta   90.00
_cell.angle_gamma   90.00
#
_symmetry.space_group_name_H-M   'P 1'
#
loop_
_entity.id
_entity.type
_entity.pdbx_description
1 polymer ?
#
loop_
_entity_poly.entity_id
_entity_poly.type
_entity_poly.pdbx_seq_one_letter_code
_entity_poly.pdbx_strand_id
1 'polypeptide(L)' 'MKCLPDDLLIESYYKAKELQLSKEFIQLIEREILRRRLHHKLKQTS' A
#
# COMPACT_ATOMS: atom_id res chain seq x y z
N MET A 1 8.09 -3.67 6.07
CA MET A 1 7.45 -4.50 5.01
C MET A 1 8.42 -4.95 3.91
N LYS A 2 9.75 -4.89 4.09
CA LYS A 2 10.72 -5.15 3.00
C LYS A 2 10.63 -6.56 2.39
N CYS A 3 10.12 -7.54 3.15
CA CYS A 3 9.94 -8.92 2.71
C CYS A 3 8.52 -9.23 2.18
N LEU A 4 7.60 -8.25 2.14
CA LEU A 4 6.31 -8.46 1.49
C LEU A 4 6.47 -8.44 -0.03
N PRO A 5 5.87 -9.38 -0.78
CA PRO A 5 5.69 -9.27 -2.21
C PRO A 5 4.89 -8.01 -2.58
N ASP A 6 5.12 -7.48 -3.78
CA ASP A 6 4.51 -6.22 -4.20
C ASP A 6 2.98 -6.30 -4.26
N ASP A 7 2.41 -7.41 -4.71
CA ASP A 7 0.95 -7.55 -4.82
C ASP A 7 0.30 -7.60 -3.44
N LEU A 8 0.90 -8.30 -2.47
CA LEU A 8 0.42 -8.33 -1.09
C LEU A 8 0.57 -6.97 -0.39
N LEU A 9 1.61 -6.18 -0.74
CA LEU A 9 1.78 -4.82 -0.21
C LEU A 9 0.65 -3.90 -0.69
N ILE A 10 0.28 -3.99 -1.98
CA ILE A 10 -0.82 -3.23 -2.56
C ILE A 10 -2.16 -3.67 -1.97
N GLU A 11 -2.41 -4.98 -1.84
CA GLU A 11 -3.61 -5.50 -1.19
C GLU A 11 -3.73 -5.00 0.26
N SER A 12 -2.63 -5.07 1.01
CA SER A 12 -2.55 -4.59 2.39
C SER A 12 -2.90 -3.10 2.50
N TYR A 13 -2.50 -2.27 1.53
CA TYR A 13 -2.88 -0.85 1.49
C TYR A 13 -4.40 -0.67 1.35
N TYR A 14 -5.03 -1.37 0.40
CA TYR A 14 -6.48 -1.28 0.20
C TYR A 14 -7.25 -1.81 1.41
N LYS A 15 -6.82 -2.95 1.98
CA LYS A 15 -7.43 -3.52 3.18
C LYS A 15 -7.27 -2.61 4.40
N ALA A 16 -6.12 -2.00 4.58
CA ALA A 16 -5.90 -1.04 5.67
C ALA A 16 -6.84 0.17 5.58
N LYS A 17 -7.15 0.63 4.36
CA LYS A 17 -8.13 1.70 4.13
C LYS A 17 -9.57 1.25 4.34
N GLU A 18 -9.93 0.06 3.84
CA GLU A 18 -11.25 -0.54 4.02
C GLU A 18 -11.60 -0.74 5.50
N LEU A 19 -10.64 -1.24 6.28
CA LEU A 19 -10.77 -1.45 7.73
C LEU A 19 -10.58 -0.18 8.56
N GLN A 20 -10.36 0.97 7.92
CA GLN A 20 -10.12 2.26 8.58
C GLN A 20 -9.03 2.18 9.67
N LEU A 21 -7.92 1.49 9.36
CA LEU A 21 -6.79 1.40 10.27
C LEU A 21 -6.15 2.77 10.50
N SER A 22 -5.26 2.85 11.49
CA SER A 22 -4.63 4.12 11.85
C SER A 22 -3.95 4.78 10.65
N LYS A 23 -4.09 6.10 10.56
CA LYS A 23 -3.50 6.90 9.48
C LYS A 23 -1.98 6.70 9.39
N GLU A 24 -1.31 6.57 10.53
CA GLU A 24 0.13 6.29 10.59
C GLU A 24 0.48 4.95 9.92
N PHE A 25 -0.32 3.91 10.15
CA PHE A 25 -0.11 2.61 9.52
C PHE A 25 -0.28 2.69 7.99
N ILE A 26 -1.36 3.34 7.53
CA ILE A 26 -1.59 3.54 6.09
C ILE A 26 -0.44 4.32 5.45
N GLN A 27 0.05 5.37 6.11
CA GLN A 27 1.20 6.16 5.63
C GLN A 27 2.50 5.35 5.56
N LEU A 28 2.72 4.41 6.48
CA LEU A 28 3.88 3.51 6.40
C LEU A 28 3.82 2.63 5.14
N ILE A 29 2.62 2.16 4.77
CA ILE A 29 2.42 1.39 3.55
C ILE A 29 2.62 2.27 2.32
N GLU A 30 2.03 3.47 2.28
CA GLU A 30 2.21 4.44 1.19
C GLU A 30 3.67 4.79 0.95
N ARG A 31 4.44 5.03 2.03
CA ARG A 31 5.88 5.30 1.95
C ARG A 31 6.64 4.12 1.35
N GLU A 32 6.29 2.90 1.71
CA GLU A 32 6.92 1.70 1.15
C GLU A 32 6.56 1.51 -0.34
N ILE A 33 5.30 1.75 -0.73
CA ILE A 33 4.85 1.73 -2.13
C ILE A 33 5.62 2.77 -2.95
N LEU A 34 5.78 3.99 -2.43
CA LEU A 34 6.56 5.05 -3.08
C LEU A 34 8.04 4.65 -3.20
N ARG A 35 8.64 4.11 -2.13
CA ARG A 35 10.04 3.67 -2.10
C ARG A 35 10.33 2.60 -3.16
N ARG A 36 9.38 1.68 -3.40
CA ARG A 36 9.48 0.62 -4.43
C ARG A 36 9.03 1.07 -5.82
N ARG A 37 8.60 2.33 -5.98
CA ARG A 37 8.07 2.88 -7.24
C ARG A 37 6.81 2.16 -7.76
N LEU A 38 5.99 1.62 -6.85
CA LEU A 38 4.76 0.87 -7.15
C LEU A 38 3.50 1.75 -7.25
N HIS A 39 3.63 3.07 -7.14
CA HIS A 39 2.50 4.02 -7.18
C HIS A 39 1.67 3.92 -8.48
N HIS A 40 2.25 3.40 -9.57
CA HIS A 40 1.53 3.14 -10.82
C HIS A 40 0.46 2.04 -10.66
N LYS A 41 0.68 1.05 -9.78
CA LYS A 41 -0.28 -0.03 -9.48
C LYS A 41 -1.52 0.49 -8.72
N LEU A 42 -1.44 1.66 -8.08
CA LEU A 42 -2.57 2.25 -7.35
C LEU A 42 -3.62 2.91 -8.28
N LYS A 43 -3.29 3.15 -9.55
CA LYS A 43 -4.10 3.95 -10.49
C LYS A 43 -4.81 3.12 -11.57
N GLN A 44 -4.85 1.79 -11.46
CA GLN A 44 -5.40 0.92 -12.51
C GLN A 44 -6.92 0.69 -12.48
N THR A 45 -7.69 1.47 -11.71
CA THR A 45 -9.15 1.53 -11.89
C THR A 45 -9.47 2.72 -12.79
N SER A 46 -9.42 2.49 -14.11
CA SER A 46 -10.14 3.32 -15.10
C SER A 46 -11.61 2.93 -15.12
#